data_AF-A0A840I1P2-F1
#
_entry.id   AF-A0A840I1P2-F1
#
_cell.length_a   1.000
_cell.length_b   1.000
_cell.length_c   1.000
_cell.angle_alpha   90.00
_cell.angle_beta   90.00
_cell.angle_gamma   90.00
#
_symmetry.space_group_name_H-M   'P 1'
#
loop_
_entity.id
_entity.type
_entity.pdbx_description
1 polymer ?
#
loop_
_entity_poly.entity_id
_entity_poly.type
_entity_poly.pdbx_seq_one_letter_code
_entity_poly.pdbx_strand_id
1 'polypeptide(L)'
;MRLRGLLVVLGLLVALIQGGAAAHAAAFGDGPHDHDGIPCSLQIHGDQTVGLLPPPDAPLLILPLPEPVAKAEASRTLLVPASTVTPPGRAPPFSF
;
A
#
# COMPACT_ATOMS: atom_id res chain seq x y z
N MET A 1 -15.98 8.89 30.66
CA MET A 1 -16.14 7.43 30.44
C MET A 1 -16.62 7.05 29.04
N ARG A 2 -17.43 7.87 28.34
CA ARG A 2 -18.00 7.53 27.01
C ARG A 2 -16.98 7.39 25.87
N LEU A 3 -15.94 8.22 25.82
CA LEU A 3 -14.92 8.17 24.75
C LEU A 3 -14.06 6.89 24.80
N ARG A 4 -13.67 6.44 25.99
CA ARG A 4 -12.86 5.22 26.14
C ARG A 4 -13.62 3.98 25.66
N GLY A 5 -14.91 3.88 26.00
CA GLY A 5 -15.77 2.80 25.49
C GLY A 5 -15.89 2.84 23.97
N LEU A 6 -16.09 4.04 23.39
CA LEU A 6 -16.14 4.20 21.93
C LEU A 6 -14.84 3.76 21.25
N LEU A 7 -13.68 4.13 21.80
CA LEU A 7 -12.38 3.75 21.25
C LEU A 7 -12.15 2.23 21.31
N VAL A 8 -12.60 1.57 22.39
CA VAL A 8 -12.52 0.11 22.49
C VAL A 8 -13.40 -0.56 21.44
N VAL A 9 -14.64 -0.09 21.26
CA VAL A 9 -15.55 -0.62 20.24
C VAL A 9 -14.99 -0.41 18.83
N LEU A 10 -14.46 0.79 18.55
CA LEU A 10 -13.85 1.09 17.26
C LEU A 10 -12.60 0.22 17.02
N GLY A 11 -11.74 0.07 18.03
CA GLY A 11 -10.56 -0.79 17.95
C GLY A 11 -10.92 -2.25 17.68
N LEU A 12 -11.95 -2.76 18.35
CA LEU A 12 -12.46 -4.11 18.12
C LEU A 12 -13.01 -4.27 16.69
N LEU A 13 -13.78 -3.29 16.21
CA LEU A 13 -14.33 -3.30 14.86
C LEU A 13 -13.21 -3.33 13.81
N VAL A 14 -12.19 -2.49 13.96
CA VAL A 14 -11.03 -2.46 13.05
C VAL A 14 -10.29 -3.79 13.08
N ALA A 15 -10.07 -4.37 14.26
CA ALA A 15 -9.40 -5.66 14.39
C ALA A 15 -10.17 -6.79 13.69
N LEU A 16 -11.49 -6.81 13.79
CA LEU A 16 -12.34 -7.79 13.11
C LEU A 16 -12.28 -7.65 11.58
N ILE A 17 -12.37 -6.42 11.07
CA ILE A 17 -12.29 -6.15 9.63
C ILE A 17 -10.94 -6.59 9.08
N GLN A 18 -9.84 -6.21 9.75
CA GLN A 18 -8.50 -6.60 9.32
C GLN A 18 -8.26 -8.10 9.42
N GLY A 19 -8.76 -8.75 10.47
CA GLY A 19 -8.70 -10.21 10.59
C GLY A 19 -9.44 -10.92 9.46
N GLY A 20 -10.63 -10.46 9.10
CA GLY A 20 -11.38 -10.98 7.95
C GLY A 20 -10.65 -10.79 6.63
N ALA A 21 -10.10 -9.60 6.38
CA ALA A 21 -9.31 -9.32 5.18
C ALA A 21 -8.07 -10.23 5.08
N ALA A 22 -7.34 -10.42 6.19
CA ALA A 22 -6.17 -11.29 6.23
C ALA A 22 -6.54 -12.76 6.01
N ALA A 23 -7.63 -13.24 6.59
CA ALA A 23 -8.11 -14.60 6.38
C ALA A 23 -8.55 -14.83 4.93
N HIS A 24 -9.23 -13.85 4.32
CA HIS A 24 -9.61 -13.89 2.90
C HIS A 24 -8.38 -13.93 1.99
N ALA A 25 -7.40 -13.06 2.23
CA ALA A 25 -6.14 -13.05 1.50
C ALA A 25 -5.37 -14.38 1.66
N ALA A 26 -5.37 -14.98 2.85
CA ALA A 26 -4.71 -16.28 3.06
C ALA A 26 -5.42 -17.43 2.34
N ALA A 27 -6.74 -17.37 2.20
CA ALA A 27 -7.54 -18.41 1.55
C ALA A 27 -7.45 -18.35 0.02
N PHE A 28 -7.47 -17.16 -0.57
CA PHE A 28 -7.55 -16.97 -2.03
C PHE A 28 -6.24 -16.47 -2.67
N GLY A 29 -5.32 -15.92 -1.87
CA GLY A 29 -4.09 -15.30 -2.34
C GLY A 29 -4.38 -14.20 -3.36
N ASP A 30 -3.55 -14.16 -4.41
CA ASP A 30 -3.74 -13.29 -5.59
C ASP A 30 -4.49 -14.02 -6.73
N GLY A 31 -5.02 -15.21 -6.45
CA GLY A 31 -5.73 -16.02 -7.43
C GLY A 31 -7.07 -15.39 -7.83
N PRO A 32 -7.57 -15.68 -9.04
CA PRO A 32 -8.87 -15.19 -9.49
C PRO A 32 -9.99 -15.75 -8.60
N HIS A 33 -10.83 -14.85 -8.08
CA HIS A 33 -12.02 -15.19 -7.29
C HIS A 33 -13.04 -14.05 -7.42
N ASP A 34 -14.27 -14.26 -6.92
CA ASP A 34 -15.35 -13.27 -7.02
C ASP A 34 -15.81 -12.79 -5.64
N HIS A 35 -16.22 -11.52 -5.57
CA HIS A 35 -16.98 -10.92 -4.48
C HIS A 35 -18.38 -10.57 -4.99
N ASP A 36 -19.39 -11.34 -4.59
CA ASP A 36 -20.79 -11.12 -5.00
C ASP A 36 -20.98 -11.02 -6.53
N GLY A 37 -20.26 -11.86 -7.28
CA GLY A 37 -20.29 -11.90 -8.74
C GLY A 37 -19.43 -10.82 -9.42
N ILE A 38 -18.69 -10.01 -8.64
CA ILE A 38 -17.70 -9.07 -9.16
C ILE A 38 -16.32 -9.75 -9.09
N PRO A 39 -15.62 -9.91 -10.22
CA PRO A 39 -14.30 -10.53 -10.22
C PRO A 39 -13.28 -9.67 -9.46
N CYS A 40 -12.68 -10.28 -8.44
CA CYS A 40 -11.56 -9.76 -7.69
C CYS A 40 -10.28 -9.96 -8.49
N SER A 41 -9.99 -9.00 -9.36
CA SER A 41 -8.76 -8.98 -10.14
C SER A 41 -7.68 -8.17 -9.40
N LEU A 42 -7.13 -8.73 -8.33
CA LEU A 42 -5.91 -8.20 -7.72
C LEU A 42 -4.71 -8.34 -8.67
N GLN A 43 -4.72 -9.36 -9.53
CA GLN A 43 -3.67 -9.59 -10.51
C GLN A 43 -3.54 -8.43 -11.51
N ILE A 44 -4.61 -7.78 -11.99
CA ILE A 44 -4.48 -6.58 -12.86
C ILE A 44 -3.79 -5.40 -12.14
N HIS A 45 -3.85 -5.33 -10.81
CA HIS A 45 -3.15 -4.31 -10.03
C HIS A 45 -1.75 -4.77 -9.57
N GLY A 46 -1.53 -6.07 -9.38
CA GLY A 46 -0.24 -6.67 -9.02
C GLY A 46 0.69 -6.91 -10.22
N ASP A 47 0.14 -7.22 -11.40
CA ASP A 47 0.78 -7.22 -12.73
C ASP A 47 0.86 -5.81 -13.32
N GLN A 48 0.76 -4.78 -12.49
CA GLN A 48 1.56 -3.58 -12.76
C GLN A 48 3.04 -3.96 -12.62
N THR A 49 3.52 -4.74 -13.59
CA THR A 49 4.84 -4.50 -14.16
C THR A 49 4.87 -3.00 -14.42
N VAL A 50 5.44 -2.27 -13.46
CA VAL A 50 6.05 -0.94 -13.59
C VAL A 50 7.22 -1.02 -14.59
N GLY A 51 6.98 -1.66 -15.73
CA GLY A 51 7.83 -1.78 -16.88
C GLY A 51 7.24 -0.87 -17.95
N LEU A 52 7.89 0.27 -18.12
CA LEU A 52 7.96 1.05 -19.36
C LEU A 52 6.83 2.02 -19.74
N LEU A 53 5.75 2.17 -18.96
CA LEU A 53 4.89 3.34 -19.15
C LEU A 53 5.45 4.52 -18.35
N PRO A 54 5.77 5.67 -18.98
CA PRO A 54 6.05 6.88 -18.23
C PRO A 54 4.84 7.15 -17.32
N PRO A 55 5.07 7.51 -16.04
CA PRO A 55 3.97 7.84 -15.16
C PRO A 55 3.10 8.88 -15.86
N PRO A 56 1.76 8.73 -15.87
CA PRO A 56 0.90 9.79 -16.38
C PRO A 56 1.26 11.08 -15.63
N ASP A 57 1.26 12.22 -16.31
CA ASP A 57 1.49 13.53 -15.68
C ASP A 57 0.44 13.72 -14.59
N ALA A 58 0.78 13.29 -13.37
CA ALA A 58 -0.11 13.38 -12.24
C ALA A 58 -0.35 14.87 -12.02
N PRO A 59 -1.61 15.34 -11.96
CA PRO A 59 -1.86 16.72 -11.62
C PRO A 59 -1.19 16.97 -10.27
N LEU A 60 -0.21 17.88 -10.26
CA LEU A 60 0.43 18.34 -9.04
C LEU A 60 -0.63 19.08 -8.22
N LEU A 61 -1.33 18.35 -7.35
CA LEU A 61 -2.08 18.97 -6.27
C LEU A 61 -1.07 19.52 -5.27
N ILE A 62 -0.71 20.78 -5.44
CA ILE A 62 -0.03 21.57 -4.41
C ILE A 62 -1.08 21.86 -3.33
N LEU A 63 -1.35 20.85 -2.50
CA LEU A 63 -2.12 21.02 -1.29
C LEU A 63 -1.21 21.66 -0.23
N PRO A 64 -1.68 22.70 0.49
CA PRO A 64 -0.92 23.22 1.62
C PRO A 64 -0.76 22.09 2.65
N LEU A 65 0.48 21.65 2.85
CA LEU A 65 0.82 20.63 3.83
C LEU A 65 0.58 21.22 5.22
N PRO A 66 -0.32 20.65 6.05
CA PRO A 66 -0.50 21.14 7.41
C PRO A 66 0.83 21.05 8.17
N GLU A 67 1.22 22.16 8.82
CA GLU A 67 2.45 22.36 9.61
C GLU A 67 2.96 21.12 10.39
N PRO A 68 2.11 20.35 11.12
CA PRO A 68 2.57 19.17 11.83
C PRO A 68 3.10 18.05 10.92
N VAL A 69 2.55 17.91 9.71
CA VAL A 69 2.98 16.91 8.72
C VAL A 69 4.29 17.34 8.06
N ALA A 70 4.47 18.64 7.79
CA ALA A 70 5.70 19.18 7.25
C ALA A 70 6.91 18.92 8.18
N LYS A 71 6.72 19.08 9.49
CA LYS A 71 7.78 18.82 10.49
C LYS A 71 8.12 17.34 10.60
N ALA A 72 7.13 16.44 10.48
CA ALA A 72 7.34 15.00 10.52
C ALA A 72 8.16 14.49 9.33
N GLU A 73 7.84 14.94 8.11
CA GLU A 73 8.58 14.55 6.89
C GLU A 73 10.02 15.10 6.86
N ALA A 74 10.23 16.35 7.29
CA ALA A 74 11.57 16.92 7.43
C ALA A 74 12.43 16.10 8.42
N SER A 75 11.83 15.67 9.53
CA SER A 75 12.51 14.83 10.52
C SER A 75 12.84 13.45 9.95
N ARG A 76 11.92 12.86 9.18
CA ARG A 76 12.08 11.56 8.55
C ARG A 76 13.22 11.54 7.52
N THR A 77 13.40 12.63 6.79
CA THR A 77 14.47 12.80 5.80
C THR A 77 15.86 12.83 6.46
N LEU A 78 15.95 13.29 7.71
CA LEU A 78 17.19 13.29 8.49
C LEU A 78 17.52 11.91 9.12
N LEU A 79 16.53 11.04 9.25
CA LEU A 79 16.64 9.74 9.92
C LEU A 79 16.80 8.56 8.95
N VAL A 80 16.38 8.72 7.69
CA VAL A 80 16.57 7.69 6.67
C VAL A 80 17.93 7.92 6.01
N PRO A 81 18.94 7.06 6.23
CA PRO A 81 20.17 7.14 5.46
C PRO A 81 19.80 6.97 3.99
N ALA A 82 20.23 7.91 3.14
CA ALA A 82 20.16 7.77 1.70
C ALA A 82 21.11 6.63 1.30
N SER A 83 20.66 5.38 1.45
CA SER A 83 21.39 4.24 0.95
C SER A 83 21.23 4.25 -0.57
N THR A 84 22.22 4.76 -1.28
CA THR A 84 22.40 4.55 -2.71
C THR A 84 22.83 3.11 -2.96
N VAL A 85 22.03 2.14 -2.52
CA VAL A 85 22.17 0.76 -2.94
C VAL A 85 21.57 0.72 -4.34
N THR A 86 22.44 0.71 -5.36
CA THR A 86 22.05 0.29 -6.69
C THR A 86 21.30 -1.04 -6.53
N PRO A 87 20.03 -1.16 -6.96
CA PRO A 87 19.31 -2.43 -6.86
C PRO A 87 20.19 -3.53 -7.46
N PRO A 88 20.38 -4.68 -6.79
CA PRO A 88 21.24 -5.74 -7.32
C PRO A 88 20.80 -6.04 -8.75
N GLY A 89 21.76 -5.94 -9.69
CA GLY A 89 21.51 -6.05 -11.13
C GLY A 89 20.65 -7.28 -11.42
N ARG A 90 19.46 -7.06 -11.98
CA ARG A 90 18.61 -8.15 -12.43
C ARG A 90 19.38 -8.88 -13.52
N ALA A 91 19.65 -10.17 -13.33
CA ALA A 91 20.22 -11.01 -14.37
C ALA A 91 19.33 -10.91 -15.63
N PRO A 92 19.91 -10.90 -16.85
CA PRO A 92 19.15 -10.79 -18.08
C PRO A 92 18.12 -11.93 -18.17
N PRO A 93 16.91 -11.68 -18.71
CA PRO A 93 15.96 -12.76 -18.97
C PRO A 93 16.63 -13.74 -19.95
N PHE A 94 16.58 -15.03 -19.60
CA PHE A 94 17.30 -16.12 -20.24
C PHE A 94 17.41 -16.01 -21.78
N SER A 95 18.62 -16.24 -22.29
CA SER A 95 18.88 -16.46 -23.71
C SER A 95 18.56 -17.91 -24.07
N PHE A 96 17.35 -18.16 -24.56
CA PHE A 96 17.01 -19.35 -25.33
C PHE A 96 16.52 -18.91 -26.70
#